data_AF-A0A2M7H2C7-F1
#
_entry.id   AF-A0A2M7H2C7-F1
#
_cell.length_a   1.000
_cell.length_b   1.000
_cell.length_c   1.000
_cell.angle_alpha   90.00
_cell.angle_beta   90.00
_cell.angle_gamma   90.00
#
_symmetry.space_group_name_H-M   'P 1'
#
loop_
_entity.id
_entity.type
_entity.pdbx_description
1 polymer ?
#
loop_
_entity_poly.entity_id
_entity_poly.type
_entity_poly.pdbx_seq_one_letter_code
_entity_poly.pdbx_strand_id
1 'polypeptide(L)'
;MRPRRPIGDRAPARLKAADLGIEKGLDLHRFYPDAEVTTEDWETMKVELYQLRDNKEWTLFSLLAMHMAIIAPEKRTELQVDDQVWSSLLSEADDQKQGEVVSHFLNLSMEMTIIAPERRVDLKIDSDTWEQIKADIDFYKSESDLVKVLEIVLPILIIYPEKRAELDIGEDIWTEFKKDLDLNRGSSWTAFSRIAFWLVILYPERKTELGLDSDAWNGMKFELNEHRGEEDDFFSEMACNLVFLSADEVRITPERGLELISYAQGESQQPLPSRSQV
;
A
#
# COMPACT_ATOMS: atom_id res chain seq x y z
N MET A 1 35.50 24.31 10.38
CA MET A 1 35.39 23.58 9.08
C MET A 1 34.13 22.75 9.14
N ARG A 2 33.17 22.93 8.22
CA ARG A 2 31.97 22.07 8.15
C ARG A 2 32.32 20.82 7.32
N PRO A 3 32.05 19.60 7.81
CA PRO A 3 32.30 18.39 7.03
C PRO A 3 31.44 18.41 5.76
N ARG A 4 32.08 18.20 4.61
CA ARG A 4 31.40 18.03 3.33
C ARG A 4 30.72 16.66 3.33
N ARG A 5 29.41 16.61 3.07
CA ARG A 5 28.69 15.35 2.92
C ARG A 5 29.22 14.60 1.68
N PRO A 6 29.29 13.25 1.72
CA PRO A 6 29.66 12.44 0.57
C PRO A 6 28.71 12.71 -0.61
N ILE A 7 29.26 12.71 -1.83
CA ILE A 7 28.53 13.03 -3.07
C ILE A 7 27.52 11.92 -3.45
N GLY A 8 27.55 10.76 -2.76
CA GLY A 8 26.66 9.62 -3.01
C GLY A 8 25.26 9.68 -2.38
N ASP A 9 25.02 10.57 -1.40
CA ASP A 9 23.74 10.61 -0.66
C ASP A 9 22.73 11.61 -1.24
N ARG A 10 22.94 12.08 -2.48
CA ARG A 10 21.92 12.92 -3.13
C ARG A 10 20.82 12.02 -3.65
N ALA A 11 19.70 11.99 -2.91
CA ALA A 11 18.44 11.49 -3.43
C ALA A 11 18.23 12.07 -4.85
N PRO A 12 17.84 11.23 -5.84
CA PRO A 12 17.64 11.66 -7.21
C PRO A 12 16.74 12.90 -7.24
N ALA A 13 17.07 13.86 -8.11
CA ALA A 13 16.30 15.09 -8.22
C ALA A 13 14.85 14.73 -8.56
N ARG A 14 13.89 15.26 -7.77
CA ARG A 14 12.46 15.09 -8.04
C ARG A 14 12.18 15.54 -9.47
N LEU A 15 11.73 14.62 -10.33
CA LEU A 15 11.20 14.95 -11.63
C LEU A 15 10.01 15.89 -11.42
N LYS A 16 9.95 16.99 -12.17
CA LYS A 16 8.80 17.89 -12.07
C LYS A 16 7.61 17.22 -12.75
N ALA A 17 6.39 17.49 -12.28
CA ALA A 17 5.18 16.99 -12.91
C ALA A 17 5.11 17.27 -14.44
N ALA A 18 5.74 18.38 -14.88
CA ALA A 18 5.86 18.73 -16.30
C ALA A 18 6.79 17.80 -17.10
N ASP A 19 7.76 17.15 -16.45
CA ASP A 19 8.70 16.22 -17.08
C ASP A 19 8.14 14.79 -17.14
N LEU A 20 7.11 14.49 -16.34
CA LEU A 20 6.45 13.17 -16.30
C LEU A 20 5.50 12.94 -17.48
N GLY A 21 5.32 13.92 -18.37
CA GLY A 21 4.49 13.76 -19.56
C GLY A 21 3.07 13.29 -19.25
N ILE A 22 2.52 13.65 -18.08
CA ILE A 22 1.18 13.24 -17.66
C ILE A 22 0.19 13.84 -18.67
N GLU A 23 -0.19 13.02 -19.64
CA GLU A 23 -1.19 13.39 -20.64
C GLU A 23 -2.47 13.75 -19.90
N LYS A 24 -3.07 14.90 -20.24
CA LYS A 24 -4.30 15.44 -19.65
C LYS A 24 -5.53 14.51 -19.74
N GLY A 25 -5.39 13.28 -20.25
CA GLY A 25 -6.42 12.25 -20.36
C GLY A 25 -6.48 11.26 -19.19
N LEU A 26 -5.46 11.16 -18.34
CA LEU A 26 -5.43 10.24 -17.18
C LEU A 26 -6.30 10.71 -15.99
N ASP A 27 -6.95 11.86 -16.13
CA ASP A 27 -7.54 12.60 -15.03
C ASP A 27 -8.97 12.14 -14.67
N LEU A 28 -9.74 11.68 -15.66
CA LEU A 28 -11.17 11.41 -15.51
C LEU A 28 -11.53 10.20 -14.63
N HIS A 29 -10.55 9.44 -14.15
CA HIS A 29 -10.79 8.12 -13.57
C HIS A 29 -10.10 7.89 -12.22
N ARG A 30 -9.77 8.94 -11.46
CA ARG A 30 -9.23 8.78 -10.09
C ARG A 30 -10.31 8.40 -9.08
N PHE A 31 -9.91 7.66 -8.06
CA PHE A 31 -10.65 7.48 -6.83
C PHE A 31 -10.34 8.63 -5.88
N TYR A 32 -11.38 9.32 -5.39
CA TYR A 32 -11.26 10.40 -4.43
C TYR A 32 -11.85 9.95 -3.09
N PRO A 33 -11.02 9.55 -2.10
CA PRO A 33 -11.52 8.97 -0.86
C PRO A 33 -12.56 9.84 -0.14
N ASP A 34 -12.30 11.15 -0.05
CA ASP A 34 -13.22 12.11 0.60
C ASP A 34 -14.60 12.25 -0.07
N ALA A 35 -14.71 11.87 -1.35
CA ALA A 35 -15.95 11.95 -2.11
C ALA A 35 -16.63 10.58 -2.27
N GLU A 36 -15.85 9.49 -2.30
CA GLU A 36 -16.33 8.15 -2.64
C GLU A 36 -16.49 7.24 -1.41
N VAL A 37 -15.73 7.49 -0.33
CA VAL A 37 -15.94 6.90 0.99
C VAL A 37 -16.79 7.86 1.81
N THR A 38 -18.05 7.51 1.96
CA THR A 38 -19.04 8.33 2.68
C THR A 38 -18.77 8.30 4.18
N THR A 39 -19.39 9.23 4.90
CA THR A 39 -19.39 9.21 6.37
C THR A 39 -20.01 7.93 6.92
N GLU A 40 -21.03 7.39 6.27
CA GLU A 40 -21.66 6.13 6.69
C GLU A 40 -20.67 4.96 6.57
N ASP A 41 -20.00 4.79 5.43
CA ASP A 41 -18.99 3.73 5.26
C ASP A 41 -17.87 3.84 6.30
N TRP A 42 -17.41 5.07 6.58
CA TRP A 42 -16.37 5.32 7.58
C TRP A 42 -16.81 4.90 8.99
N GLU A 43 -18.03 5.24 9.38
CA GLU A 43 -18.56 4.87 10.70
C GLU A 43 -18.84 3.36 10.81
N THR A 44 -19.27 2.70 9.73
CA THR A 44 -19.42 1.24 9.69
C THR A 44 -18.06 0.55 9.91
N MET A 45 -17.02 0.91 9.13
CA MET A 45 -15.66 0.38 9.32
C MET A 45 -15.13 0.63 10.75
N LYS A 46 -15.42 1.79 11.35
CA LYS A 46 -15.02 2.08 12.75
C LYS A 46 -15.71 1.18 13.75
N VAL A 47 -17.01 0.91 13.57
CA VAL A 47 -17.76 0.00 14.44
C VAL A 47 -17.16 -1.39 14.37
N GLU A 48 -16.90 -1.91 13.17
CA GLU A 48 -16.28 -3.22 12.99
C GLU A 48 -14.87 -3.27 13.59
N LEU A 49 -14.04 -2.27 13.33
CA LEU A 49 -12.70 -2.17 13.91
C LEU A 49 -12.72 -2.26 15.45
N TYR A 50 -13.68 -1.62 16.11
CA TYR A 50 -13.80 -1.72 17.57
C TYR A 50 -14.34 -3.07 18.04
N GLN A 51 -15.22 -3.71 17.28
CA GLN A 51 -15.65 -5.09 17.58
C GLN A 51 -14.49 -6.07 17.50
N LEU A 52 -13.66 -5.99 16.44
CA LEU A 52 -12.45 -6.80 16.29
C LEU A 52 -11.47 -6.57 17.45
N ARG A 53 -11.29 -5.31 17.87
CA ARG A 53 -10.48 -4.96 19.05
C ARG A 53 -11.02 -5.60 20.33
N ASP A 54 -12.32 -5.48 20.59
CA ASP A 54 -12.96 -5.99 21.81
C ASP A 54 -12.93 -7.53 21.86
N ASN A 55 -13.06 -8.18 20.70
CA ASN A 55 -12.95 -9.63 20.54
C ASN A 55 -11.49 -10.12 20.51
N LYS A 56 -10.50 -9.21 20.47
CA LYS A 56 -9.06 -9.49 20.35
C LYS A 56 -8.69 -10.23 19.08
N GLU A 57 -9.39 -9.97 17.99
CA GLU A 57 -9.11 -10.52 16.66
C GLU A 57 -8.00 -9.69 15.98
N TRP A 58 -6.79 -9.76 16.53
CA TRP A 58 -5.70 -8.82 16.21
C TRP A 58 -5.27 -8.80 14.75
N THR A 59 -5.32 -9.95 14.07
CA THR A 59 -4.98 -10.03 12.64
C THR A 59 -6.02 -9.30 11.77
N LEU A 60 -7.32 -9.51 12.02
CA LEU A 60 -8.36 -8.80 11.27
C LEU A 60 -8.42 -7.31 11.66
N PHE A 61 -8.22 -7.00 12.93
CA PHE A 61 -8.13 -5.62 13.42
C PHE A 61 -7.02 -4.84 12.71
N SER A 62 -5.82 -5.41 12.59
CA SER A 62 -4.67 -4.75 11.96
C SER A 62 -4.86 -4.60 10.45
N LEU A 63 -5.42 -5.60 9.77
CA LEU A 63 -5.79 -5.50 8.37
C LEU A 63 -6.78 -4.34 8.11
N LEU A 64 -7.89 -4.29 8.85
CA LEU A 64 -8.89 -3.22 8.70
C LEU A 64 -8.32 -1.85 9.07
N ALA A 65 -7.56 -1.76 10.17
CA ALA A 65 -6.88 -0.52 10.56
C ALA A 65 -5.90 -0.03 9.50
N MET A 66 -5.16 -0.93 8.84
CA MET A 66 -4.28 -0.61 7.73
C MET A 66 -5.07 -0.04 6.55
N HIS A 67 -6.16 -0.69 6.13
CA HIS A 67 -7.02 -0.18 5.05
C HIS A 67 -7.51 1.23 5.35
N MET A 68 -8.02 1.46 6.56
CA MET A 68 -8.49 2.77 6.99
C MET A 68 -7.37 3.82 7.05
N ALA A 69 -6.16 3.44 7.49
CA ALA A 69 -4.98 4.31 7.54
C ALA A 69 -4.45 4.71 6.15
N ILE A 70 -4.76 3.91 5.13
CA ILE A 70 -4.48 4.22 3.71
C ILE A 70 -5.59 5.10 3.13
N ILE A 71 -6.86 4.77 3.39
CA ILE A 71 -8.02 5.49 2.87
C ILE A 71 -8.05 6.95 3.35
N ALA A 72 -7.84 7.17 4.64
CA ALA A 72 -7.92 8.50 5.28
C ALA A 72 -6.76 8.70 6.27
N PRO A 73 -5.53 8.94 5.78
CA PRO A 73 -4.33 9.01 6.62
C PRO A 73 -4.38 10.12 7.67
N GLU A 74 -5.11 11.21 7.43
CA GLU A 74 -5.35 12.31 8.38
C GLU A 74 -6.25 11.89 9.56
N LYS A 75 -7.00 10.79 9.42
CA LYS A 75 -7.87 10.23 10.47
C LYS A 75 -7.23 9.10 11.26
N ARG A 76 -5.93 8.82 11.10
CA ARG A 76 -5.23 7.73 11.83
C ARG A 76 -5.42 7.77 13.34
N THR A 77 -5.55 8.96 13.94
CA THR A 77 -5.82 9.08 15.39
C THR A 77 -7.17 8.50 15.82
N GLU A 78 -8.13 8.40 14.89
CA GLU A 78 -9.44 7.77 15.16
C GLU A 78 -9.34 6.25 15.29
N LEU A 79 -8.26 5.62 14.82
CA LEU A 79 -8.06 4.16 14.93
C LEU A 79 -7.75 3.70 16.36
N GLN A 80 -7.43 4.64 17.26
CA GLN A 80 -7.13 4.40 18.67
C GLN A 80 -6.08 3.30 18.93
N VAL A 81 -5.05 3.26 18.10
CA VAL A 81 -3.89 2.38 18.30
C VAL A 81 -2.96 3.00 19.35
N ASP A 82 -3.43 2.97 20.60
CA ASP A 82 -2.70 3.40 21.78
C ASP A 82 -1.62 2.36 22.20
N ASP A 83 -0.88 2.66 23.28
CA ASP A 83 0.19 1.78 23.76
C ASP A 83 -0.30 0.39 24.19
N GLN A 84 -1.54 0.28 24.67
CA GLN A 84 -2.11 -1.01 25.05
C GLN A 84 -2.40 -1.84 23.81
N VAL A 85 -3.07 -1.28 22.80
CA VAL A 85 -3.34 -1.96 21.53
C VAL A 85 -2.04 -2.35 20.85
N TRP A 86 -1.08 -1.42 20.78
CA TRP A 86 0.23 -1.72 20.18
C TRP A 86 0.96 -2.86 20.89
N SER A 87 0.93 -2.91 22.22
CA SER A 87 1.54 -4.01 22.98
C SER A 87 0.86 -5.35 22.68
N SER A 88 -0.45 -5.36 22.44
CA SER A 88 -1.17 -6.57 22.03
C SER A 88 -0.82 -7.00 20.60
N LEU A 89 -0.70 -6.06 19.67
CA LEU A 89 -0.25 -6.34 18.30
C LEU A 89 1.19 -6.86 18.27
N LEU A 90 2.09 -6.31 19.08
CA LEU A 90 3.46 -6.82 19.22
C LEU A 90 3.47 -8.26 19.78
N SER A 91 2.64 -8.54 20.78
CA SER A 91 2.51 -9.91 21.31
C SER A 91 2.01 -10.89 20.25
N GLU A 92 1.00 -10.51 19.47
CA GLU A 92 0.49 -11.33 18.37
C GLU A 92 1.58 -11.56 17.30
N ALA A 93 2.33 -10.51 16.93
CA ALA A 93 3.43 -10.62 15.98
C ALA A 93 4.54 -11.55 16.50
N ASP A 94 4.89 -11.46 17.79
CA ASP A 94 5.87 -12.36 18.41
C ASP A 94 5.39 -13.81 18.45
N ASP A 95 4.10 -14.05 18.69
CA ASP A 95 3.49 -15.38 18.65
C ASP A 95 3.52 -15.96 17.22
N GLN A 96 3.17 -15.14 16.21
CA GLN A 96 3.22 -15.53 14.80
C GLN A 96 4.65 -15.77 14.31
N LYS A 97 5.62 -14.99 14.80
CA LYS A 97 7.05 -15.16 14.49
C LYS A 97 7.58 -16.51 14.99
N GLN A 98 7.03 -17.03 16.10
CA GLN A 98 7.37 -18.35 16.64
C GLN A 98 6.62 -19.50 15.93
N GLY A 99 5.62 -19.18 15.12
CA GLY A 99 4.87 -20.13 14.31
C GLY A 99 5.66 -20.65 13.10
N GLU A 100 5.05 -21.59 12.38
CA GLU A 100 5.66 -22.22 11.18
C GLU A 100 5.55 -21.34 9.93
N VAL A 101 4.67 -20.34 9.91
CA VAL A 101 4.32 -19.57 8.71
C VAL A 101 4.78 -18.13 8.84
N VAL A 102 5.98 -17.84 8.35
CA VAL A 102 6.61 -16.50 8.43
C VAL A 102 5.76 -15.40 7.80
N SER A 103 4.98 -15.72 6.76
CA SER A 103 4.18 -14.72 6.05
C SER A 103 3.10 -14.08 6.93
N HIS A 104 2.57 -14.77 7.94
CA HIS A 104 1.61 -14.17 8.87
C HIS A 104 2.27 -13.05 9.68
N PHE A 105 3.42 -13.34 10.31
CA PHE A 105 4.20 -12.34 11.05
C PHE A 105 4.55 -11.13 10.17
N LEU A 106 4.93 -11.39 8.91
CA LEU A 106 5.29 -10.34 7.97
C LEU A 106 4.09 -9.47 7.59
N ASN A 107 2.95 -10.05 7.25
CA ASN A 107 1.73 -9.31 6.91
C ASN A 107 1.28 -8.43 8.08
N LEU A 108 1.20 -8.99 9.29
CA LEU A 108 0.87 -8.23 10.49
C LEU A 108 1.88 -7.08 10.74
N SER A 109 3.18 -7.35 10.56
CA SER A 109 4.22 -6.32 10.71
C SER A 109 4.10 -5.20 9.67
N MET A 110 3.70 -5.52 8.43
CA MET A 110 3.44 -4.54 7.38
C MET A 110 2.25 -3.66 7.73
N GLU A 111 1.14 -4.26 8.15
CA GLU A 111 -0.07 -3.57 8.59
C GLU A 111 0.25 -2.60 9.73
N MET A 112 0.95 -3.08 10.77
CA MET A 112 1.43 -2.26 11.89
C MET A 112 2.33 -1.10 11.43
N THR A 113 3.20 -1.33 10.45
CA THR A 113 4.08 -0.28 9.88
C THR A 113 3.29 0.81 9.17
N ILE A 114 2.20 0.46 8.49
CA ILE A 114 1.35 1.43 7.78
C ILE A 114 0.49 2.23 8.76
N ILE A 115 -0.04 1.58 9.79
CA ILE A 115 -0.86 2.18 10.85
C ILE A 115 -0.05 3.22 11.64
N ALA A 116 1.14 2.82 12.14
CA ALA A 116 1.98 3.62 13.04
C ALA A 116 3.46 3.60 12.58
N PRO A 117 3.80 4.27 11.46
CA PRO A 117 5.13 4.21 10.86
C PRO A 117 6.25 4.67 11.79
N GLU A 118 5.97 5.58 12.71
CA GLU A 118 6.92 6.05 13.74
C GLU A 118 7.32 4.95 14.74
N ARG A 119 6.51 3.89 14.87
CA ARG A 119 6.76 2.74 15.75
C ARG A 119 7.39 1.55 15.04
N ARG A 120 7.68 1.65 13.74
CA ARG A 120 8.31 0.59 12.94
C ARG A 120 9.59 0.02 13.57
N VAL A 121 10.33 0.84 14.32
CA VAL A 121 11.57 0.42 15.01
C VAL A 121 11.36 -0.67 16.07
N ASP A 122 10.12 -0.88 16.51
CA ASP A 122 9.73 -1.94 17.44
C ASP A 122 9.66 -3.31 16.72
N LEU A 123 9.38 -3.31 15.42
CA LEU A 123 9.33 -4.50 14.57
C LEU A 123 10.75 -4.84 14.12
N LYS A 124 11.38 -5.81 14.77
CA LYS A 124 12.76 -6.22 14.49
C LYS A 124 12.83 -7.62 13.90
N ILE A 125 13.40 -7.70 12.71
CA ILE A 125 13.88 -8.94 12.10
C ILE A 125 15.36 -9.09 12.45
N ASP A 126 15.68 -10.13 13.22
CA ASP A 126 17.05 -10.53 13.49
C ASP A 126 17.66 -11.28 12.29
N SER A 127 18.96 -11.57 12.36
CA SER A 127 19.67 -12.26 11.27
C SER A 127 19.05 -13.63 10.94
N ASP A 128 18.65 -14.37 11.96
CA ASP A 128 18.19 -15.75 11.80
C ASP A 128 16.82 -15.77 11.12
N THR A 129 15.93 -14.86 11.53
CA THR A 129 14.63 -14.63 10.88
C THR A 129 14.84 -14.18 9.42
N TRP A 130 15.82 -13.31 9.16
CA TRP A 130 16.13 -12.86 7.79
C TRP A 130 16.61 -13.99 6.89
N GLU A 131 17.48 -14.87 7.40
CA GLU A 131 17.93 -16.05 6.63
C GLU A 131 16.77 -17.01 6.35
N GLN A 132 15.83 -17.20 7.29
CA GLN A 132 14.62 -18.01 7.07
C GLN A 132 13.75 -17.41 5.96
N ILE A 133 13.51 -16.09 5.99
CA ILE A 133 12.72 -15.40 4.96
C ILE A 133 13.29 -15.61 3.56
N LYS A 134 14.62 -15.51 3.40
CA LYS A 134 15.27 -15.77 2.12
C LYS A 134 15.11 -17.23 1.69
N ALA A 135 15.28 -18.17 2.62
CA ALA A 135 15.08 -19.59 2.33
C ALA A 135 13.66 -19.90 1.86
N ASP A 136 12.64 -19.28 2.47
CA ASP A 136 11.24 -19.44 2.09
C ASP A 136 10.97 -18.84 0.70
N ILE A 137 11.52 -17.66 0.40
CA ILE A 137 11.43 -17.06 -0.95
C ILE A 137 12.04 -17.99 -2.00
N ASP A 138 13.25 -18.51 -1.76
CA ASP A 138 13.93 -19.42 -2.68
C ASP A 138 13.14 -20.71 -2.88
N PHE A 139 12.56 -21.25 -1.79
CA PHE A 139 11.68 -22.42 -1.84
C PHE A 139 10.45 -22.17 -2.73
N TYR A 140 9.67 -21.11 -2.47
CA TYR A 140 8.45 -20.82 -3.24
C TYR A 140 8.75 -20.45 -4.70
N LYS A 141 9.87 -19.77 -4.97
CA LYS A 141 10.37 -19.60 -6.34
C LYS A 141 10.62 -20.93 -7.04
N SER A 142 11.23 -21.90 -6.35
CA SER A 142 11.52 -23.22 -6.92
C SER A 142 10.25 -24.04 -7.21
N GLU A 143 9.20 -23.85 -6.41
CA GLU A 143 7.88 -24.46 -6.60
C GLU A 143 6.99 -23.67 -7.60
N SER A 144 7.50 -22.55 -8.13
CA SER A 144 6.72 -21.63 -8.98
C SER A 144 5.45 -21.07 -8.31
N ASP A 145 5.42 -21.02 -6.97
CA ASP A 145 4.33 -20.41 -6.20
C ASP A 145 4.61 -18.92 -5.98
N LEU A 146 4.40 -18.13 -7.04
CA LEU A 146 4.71 -16.71 -7.01
C LEU A 146 3.78 -15.91 -6.09
N VAL A 147 2.57 -16.42 -5.80
CA VAL A 147 1.66 -15.79 -4.82
C VAL A 147 2.29 -15.82 -3.44
N LYS A 148 2.83 -16.96 -3.01
CA LYS A 148 3.56 -17.07 -1.74
C LYS A 148 4.82 -16.24 -1.71
N VAL A 149 5.54 -16.12 -2.83
CA VAL A 149 6.66 -15.18 -2.94
C VAL A 149 6.20 -13.75 -2.65
N LEU A 150 5.07 -13.30 -3.20
CA LEU A 150 4.57 -11.94 -2.94
C LEU A 150 4.08 -11.71 -1.53
N GLU A 151 3.40 -12.69 -0.92
CA GLU A 151 2.97 -12.62 0.48
C GLU A 151 4.16 -12.39 1.44
N ILE A 152 5.38 -12.77 1.04
CA ILE A 152 6.60 -12.54 1.83
C ILE A 152 7.28 -11.24 1.39
N VAL A 153 7.45 -11.03 0.09
CA VAL A 153 8.22 -9.93 -0.47
C VAL A 153 7.58 -8.57 -0.19
N LEU A 154 6.26 -8.44 -0.37
CA LEU A 154 5.56 -7.16 -0.24
C LEU A 154 5.69 -6.56 1.18
N PRO A 155 5.42 -7.31 2.26
CA PRO A 155 5.71 -6.84 3.61
C PRO A 155 7.14 -6.38 3.81
N ILE A 156 8.14 -7.16 3.36
CA ILE A 156 9.55 -6.80 3.55
C ILE A 156 9.88 -5.49 2.85
N LEU A 157 9.35 -5.25 1.66
CA LEU A 157 9.58 -3.99 0.96
C LEU A 157 9.07 -2.80 1.77
N ILE A 158 7.92 -2.93 2.44
CA ILE A 158 7.31 -1.86 3.23
C ILE A 158 8.03 -1.68 4.58
N ILE A 159 8.35 -2.78 5.27
CA ILE A 159 8.98 -2.73 6.59
C ILE A 159 10.48 -2.37 6.49
N TYR A 160 11.19 -2.96 5.53
CA TYR A 160 12.64 -2.84 5.31
C TYR A 160 12.98 -2.54 3.84
N PRO A 161 12.65 -1.35 3.32
CA PRO A 161 12.86 -1.02 1.91
C PRO A 161 14.32 -1.16 1.44
N GLU A 162 15.30 -1.00 2.34
CA GLU A 162 16.72 -1.23 2.07
C GLU A 162 17.06 -2.67 1.67
N LYS A 163 16.20 -3.64 2.01
CA LYS A 163 16.34 -5.06 1.68
C LYS A 163 15.90 -5.41 0.27
N ARG A 164 15.30 -4.46 -0.47
CA ARG A 164 14.79 -4.68 -1.83
C ARG A 164 15.81 -5.33 -2.77
N ALA A 165 17.08 -4.90 -2.71
CA ALA A 165 18.14 -5.44 -3.56
C ALA A 165 18.51 -6.90 -3.25
N GLU A 166 18.13 -7.41 -2.07
CA GLU A 166 18.40 -8.78 -1.63
C GLU A 166 17.28 -9.77 -2.02
N LEU A 167 16.11 -9.29 -2.45
CA LEU A 167 14.91 -10.12 -2.68
C LEU A 167 14.81 -10.72 -4.10
N ASP A 168 15.71 -10.33 -5.01
CA ASP A 168 15.75 -10.82 -6.40
C ASP A 168 14.37 -10.77 -7.09
N ILE A 169 13.75 -9.58 -7.07
CA ILE A 169 12.44 -9.33 -7.67
C ILE A 169 12.64 -8.94 -9.14
N GLY A 170 12.52 -9.92 -10.05
CA GLY A 170 12.88 -9.81 -11.45
C GLY A 170 11.70 -9.69 -12.43
N GLU A 171 12.02 -9.61 -13.73
CA GLU A 171 11.04 -9.49 -14.82
C GLU A 171 10.09 -10.69 -14.93
N ASP A 172 10.49 -11.86 -14.44
CA ASP A 172 9.69 -13.07 -14.37
C ASP A 172 8.45 -12.89 -13.48
N ILE A 173 8.63 -12.32 -12.28
CA ILE A 173 7.54 -12.00 -11.36
C ILE A 173 6.60 -10.98 -12.02
N TRP A 174 7.12 -9.92 -12.64
CA TRP A 174 6.28 -8.97 -13.37
C TRP A 174 5.45 -9.67 -14.46
N THR A 175 6.09 -10.49 -15.28
CA THR A 175 5.45 -11.12 -16.44
C THR A 175 4.28 -12.01 -16.03
N GLU A 176 4.47 -12.84 -15.00
CA GLU A 176 3.41 -13.75 -14.57
C GLU A 176 2.25 -13.00 -13.90
N PHE A 177 2.54 -12.06 -12.99
CA PHE A 177 1.47 -11.28 -12.35
C PHE A 177 0.76 -10.34 -13.32
N LYS A 178 1.45 -9.82 -14.34
CA LYS A 178 0.81 -9.02 -15.38
C LYS A 178 -0.16 -9.86 -16.21
N LYS A 179 0.20 -11.11 -16.51
CA LYS A 179 -0.71 -12.06 -17.14
C LYS A 179 -1.91 -12.37 -16.25
N ASP A 180 -1.72 -12.61 -14.95
CA ASP A 180 -2.82 -12.83 -14.01
C ASP A 180 -3.72 -11.60 -13.87
N LEU A 181 -3.14 -10.40 -13.85
CA LEU A 181 -3.90 -9.15 -13.89
C LEU A 181 -4.81 -9.10 -15.13
N ASP A 182 -4.26 -9.41 -16.30
CA ASP A 182 -5.01 -9.38 -17.57
C ASP A 182 -6.10 -10.46 -17.62
N LEU A 183 -5.90 -11.63 -16.98
CA LEU A 183 -6.91 -12.69 -16.85
C LEU A 183 -8.09 -12.29 -15.95
N ASN A 184 -7.82 -11.50 -14.90
CA ASN A 184 -8.85 -11.04 -13.96
C ASN A 184 -9.62 -9.82 -14.49
N ARG A 185 -9.12 -9.18 -15.54
CA ARG A 185 -9.75 -8.02 -16.14
C ARG A 185 -11.12 -8.37 -16.74
N GLY A 186 -12.17 -7.74 -16.21
CA GLY A 186 -13.55 -7.99 -16.63
C GLY A 186 -14.16 -9.29 -16.11
N SER A 187 -13.42 -10.10 -15.34
CA SER A 187 -13.90 -11.34 -14.72
C SER A 187 -13.99 -11.24 -13.19
N SER A 188 -13.03 -10.58 -12.55
CA SER A 188 -13.05 -10.27 -11.12
C SER A 188 -12.31 -8.95 -10.87
N TRP A 189 -13.06 -7.89 -10.61
CA TRP A 189 -12.47 -6.58 -10.35
C TRP A 189 -11.76 -6.50 -8.98
N THR A 190 -12.20 -7.30 -8.01
CA THR A 190 -11.51 -7.46 -6.71
C THR A 190 -10.13 -8.08 -6.88
N ALA A 191 -10.01 -9.19 -7.60
CA ALA A 191 -8.71 -9.80 -7.88
C ALA A 191 -7.84 -8.89 -8.76
N PHE A 192 -8.43 -8.23 -9.76
CA PHE A 192 -7.73 -7.27 -10.61
C PHE A 192 -7.13 -6.12 -9.79
N SER A 193 -7.92 -5.48 -8.92
CA SER A 193 -7.46 -4.33 -8.13
C SER A 193 -6.33 -4.72 -7.17
N ARG A 194 -6.44 -5.90 -6.54
CA ARG A 194 -5.43 -6.44 -5.63
C ARG A 194 -4.10 -6.74 -6.34
N ILE A 195 -4.15 -7.41 -7.49
CA ILE A 195 -2.93 -7.70 -8.26
C ILE A 195 -2.30 -6.40 -8.77
N ALA A 196 -3.12 -5.44 -9.24
CA ALA A 196 -2.63 -4.13 -9.66
C ALA A 196 -1.94 -3.40 -8.50
N PHE A 197 -2.54 -3.42 -7.31
CA PHE A 197 -1.95 -2.86 -6.08
C PHE A 197 -0.57 -3.46 -5.79
N TRP A 198 -0.45 -4.80 -5.81
CA TRP A 198 0.83 -5.48 -5.62
C TRP A 198 1.87 -5.07 -6.66
N LEU A 199 1.48 -5.02 -7.94
CA LEU A 199 2.37 -4.63 -9.02
C LEU A 199 2.83 -3.17 -8.92
N VAL A 200 2.01 -2.25 -8.39
CA VAL A 200 2.44 -0.86 -8.14
C VAL A 200 3.46 -0.78 -7.00
N ILE A 201 3.35 -1.60 -5.95
CA ILE A 201 4.36 -1.69 -4.89
C ILE A 201 5.68 -2.23 -5.44
N LEU A 202 5.59 -3.31 -6.21
CA LEU A 202 6.77 -4.00 -6.74
C LEU A 202 7.43 -3.22 -7.86
N TYR A 203 6.68 -2.54 -8.73
CA TYR A 203 7.20 -1.88 -9.94
C TYR A 203 6.52 -0.52 -10.14
N PRO A 204 6.71 0.45 -9.23
CA PRO A 204 6.03 1.74 -9.28
C PRO A 204 6.27 2.49 -10.60
N GLU A 205 7.45 2.33 -11.20
CA GLU A 205 7.82 2.93 -12.49
C GLU A 205 7.04 2.36 -13.69
N ARG A 206 6.40 1.19 -13.54
CA ARG A 206 5.65 0.49 -14.58
C ARG A 206 4.13 0.61 -14.42
N LYS A 207 3.67 1.49 -13.51
CA LYS A 207 2.24 1.69 -13.24
C LYS A 207 1.41 1.96 -14.50
N THR A 208 1.97 2.65 -15.49
CA THR A 208 1.29 2.95 -16.76
C THR A 208 1.05 1.72 -17.64
N GLU A 209 1.77 0.62 -17.42
CA GLU A 209 1.62 -0.65 -18.14
C GLU A 209 0.46 -1.50 -17.61
N LEU A 210 -0.10 -1.16 -16.45
CA LEU A 210 -1.15 -1.96 -15.80
C LEU A 210 -2.49 -1.94 -16.55
N GLY A 211 -2.69 -1.01 -17.48
CA GLY A 211 -3.93 -0.89 -18.25
C GLY A 211 -5.09 -0.33 -17.42
N LEU A 212 -4.81 0.61 -16.51
CA LEU A 212 -5.79 1.34 -15.68
C LEU A 212 -6.55 2.41 -16.50
N ASP A 213 -7.22 1.98 -17.57
CA ASP A 213 -8.08 2.83 -18.39
C ASP A 213 -9.50 2.94 -17.83
N SER A 214 -10.38 3.67 -18.53
CA SER A 214 -11.75 3.94 -18.11
C SER A 214 -12.56 2.69 -17.76
N ASP A 215 -12.39 1.60 -18.51
CA ASP A 215 -13.16 0.38 -18.30
C ASP A 215 -12.70 -0.31 -17.01
N ALA A 216 -11.40 -0.37 -16.77
CA ALA A 216 -10.84 -0.93 -15.54
C ALA A 216 -11.31 -0.14 -14.30
N TRP A 217 -11.26 1.19 -14.36
CA TRP A 217 -11.72 2.04 -13.25
C TRP A 217 -13.21 1.91 -12.99
N ASN A 218 -14.04 1.91 -14.04
CA ASN A 218 -15.49 1.75 -13.89
C ASN A 218 -15.82 0.37 -13.30
N GLY A 219 -15.11 -0.68 -13.71
CA GLY A 219 -15.26 -2.02 -13.17
C GLY A 219 -14.94 -2.09 -11.67
N MET A 220 -13.78 -1.58 -11.26
CA MET A 220 -13.39 -1.57 -9.85
C MET A 220 -14.32 -0.71 -8.99
N LYS A 221 -14.78 0.45 -9.50
CA LYS A 221 -15.75 1.30 -8.78
C LYS A 221 -17.14 0.67 -8.69
N PHE A 222 -17.56 -0.08 -9.72
CA PHE A 222 -18.80 -0.84 -9.67
C PHE A 222 -18.71 -1.89 -8.55
N GLU A 223 -17.66 -2.70 -8.54
CA GLU A 223 -17.44 -3.74 -7.53
C GLU A 223 -17.36 -3.18 -6.10
N LEU A 224 -16.64 -2.06 -5.91
CA LEU A 224 -16.62 -1.35 -4.62
C LEU A 224 -18.03 -1.00 -4.13
N ASN A 225 -18.92 -0.57 -5.03
CA ASN A 225 -20.28 -0.21 -4.66
C ASN A 225 -21.17 -1.42 -4.37
N GLU A 226 -20.93 -2.57 -5.01
CA GLU A 226 -21.64 -3.81 -4.71
C GLU A 226 -21.33 -4.30 -3.28
N HIS A 227 -20.09 -4.11 -2.82
CA HIS A 227 -19.69 -4.45 -1.44
C HIS A 227 -20.11 -3.43 -0.38
N ARG A 228 -20.74 -2.32 -0.78
CA ARG A 228 -21.16 -1.29 0.17
C ARG A 228 -22.29 -1.81 1.06
N GLY A 229 -22.03 -1.87 2.36
CA GLY A 229 -22.98 -2.39 3.36
C GLY A 229 -23.00 -3.92 3.47
N GLU A 230 -22.10 -4.62 2.78
CA GLU A 230 -21.76 -6.02 3.03
C GLU A 230 -20.65 -6.12 4.09
N GLU A 231 -19.99 -7.28 4.21
CA GLU A 231 -18.83 -7.47 5.09
C GLU A 231 -17.76 -6.39 4.81
N ASP A 232 -17.37 -5.65 5.86
CA ASP A 232 -16.55 -4.42 5.73
C ASP A 232 -15.11 -4.69 5.23
N ASP A 233 -14.65 -5.95 5.29
CA ASP A 233 -13.32 -6.35 4.85
C ASP A 233 -13.14 -6.16 3.34
N PHE A 234 -14.10 -6.63 2.52
CA PHE A 234 -14.05 -6.47 1.07
C PHE A 234 -14.18 -5.02 0.62
N PHE A 235 -15.10 -4.26 1.22
CA PHE A 235 -15.26 -2.84 0.92
C PHE A 235 -13.98 -2.05 1.26
N SER A 236 -13.44 -2.26 2.46
CA SER A 236 -12.24 -1.56 2.92
C SER A 236 -11.00 -1.93 2.09
N GLU A 237 -10.84 -3.21 1.72
CA GLU A 237 -9.76 -3.66 0.81
C GLU A 237 -9.87 -2.97 -0.55
N MET A 238 -11.07 -2.98 -1.16
CA MET A 238 -11.30 -2.36 -2.46
C MET A 238 -11.06 -0.84 -2.44
N ALA A 239 -11.56 -0.16 -1.42
CA ALA A 239 -11.35 1.28 -1.26
C ALA A 239 -9.85 1.59 -1.08
N CYS A 240 -9.16 0.81 -0.24
CA CYS A 240 -7.71 0.90 -0.03
C CYS A 240 -6.93 0.73 -1.36
N ASN A 241 -7.22 -0.34 -2.12
CA ASN A 241 -6.60 -0.59 -3.41
C ASN A 241 -6.83 0.58 -4.38
N LEU A 242 -8.05 1.12 -4.44
CA LEU A 242 -8.39 2.25 -5.30
C LEU A 242 -7.67 3.55 -4.90
N VAL A 243 -7.51 3.83 -3.60
CA VAL A 243 -6.69 4.96 -3.12
C VAL A 243 -5.25 4.82 -3.64
N PHE A 244 -4.69 3.62 -3.48
CA PHE A 244 -3.32 3.33 -3.87
C PHE A 244 -3.10 3.46 -5.38
N LEU A 245 -4.01 2.89 -6.17
CA LEU A 245 -3.99 2.97 -7.62
C LEU A 245 -4.24 4.40 -8.12
N SER A 246 -4.85 5.27 -7.32
CA SER A 246 -5.08 6.68 -7.67
C SER A 246 -3.93 7.62 -7.36
N ALA A 247 -2.99 7.21 -6.50
CA ALA A 247 -1.80 8.00 -6.18
C ALA A 247 -0.98 8.30 -7.44
N ASP A 248 -0.44 9.51 -7.59
CA ASP A 248 0.45 9.83 -8.70
C ASP A 248 1.78 9.07 -8.60
N GLU A 249 2.25 8.90 -7.37
CA GLU A 249 3.50 8.21 -7.08
C GLU A 249 3.38 7.43 -5.78
N VAL A 250 3.94 6.23 -5.79
CA VAL A 250 4.08 5.37 -4.62
C VAL A 250 5.56 5.31 -4.29
N ARG A 251 5.90 5.73 -3.08
CA ARG A 251 7.27 5.62 -2.56
C ARG A 251 7.29 4.75 -1.33
N ILE A 252 8.38 4.03 -1.16
CA ILE A 252 8.67 3.34 0.09
C ILE A 252 10.02 3.82 0.58
N THR A 253 10.04 4.47 1.73
CA THR A 253 11.25 5.09 2.31
C THR A 253 11.56 4.51 3.68
N PRO A 254 12.84 4.43 4.09
CA PRO A 254 13.20 4.00 5.42
C PRO A 254 12.58 4.86 6.54
N GLU A 255 12.36 6.16 6.28
CA GLU A 255 11.89 7.08 7.32
C GLU A 255 10.37 7.07 7.49
N ARG A 256 9.61 6.83 6.41
CA ARG A 256 8.16 7.01 6.40
C ARG A 256 7.40 5.74 6.02
N GLY A 257 8.10 4.67 5.67
CA GLY A 257 7.49 3.45 5.15
C GLY A 257 6.82 3.75 3.80
N LEU A 258 5.59 3.27 3.65
CA LEU A 258 4.77 3.50 2.47
C LEU A 258 4.22 4.94 2.42
N GLU A 259 4.48 5.64 1.32
CA GLU A 259 4.00 6.98 1.04
C GLU A 259 3.23 7.02 -0.28
N LEU A 260 1.97 7.46 -0.21
CA LEU A 260 1.14 7.77 -1.36
C LEU A 260 1.20 9.27 -1.62
N ILE A 261 1.66 9.64 -2.81
CA ILE A 261 1.82 11.04 -3.21
C ILE A 261 0.79 11.32 -4.29
N SER A 262 -0.14 12.22 -3.98
CA SER A 262 -1.07 12.81 -4.94
C SER A 262 -0.67 14.25 -5.17
N TYR A 263 -0.35 14.60 -6.41
CA TYR A 263 -0.12 15.99 -6.79
C TYR A 263 -1.48 16.66 -6.87
N ALA A 264 -1.71 17.67 -6.03
CA ALA A 264 -2.89 18.50 -6.13
C ALA A 264 -3.04 18.93 -7.58
N GLN A 265 -4.11 18.47 -8.23
CA GLN A 265 -4.45 18.94 -9.55
C GLN A 265 -4.64 20.41 -9.42
N GLY A 266 -3.79 21.16 -10.11
CA GLY A 266 -3.47 22.52 -9.72
C GLY A 266 -4.71 23.28 -9.26
N GLU A 267 -4.56 23.98 -8.12
CA GLU A 267 -4.91 25.40 -8.14
C GLU A 267 -4.59 25.87 -9.55
N SER A 268 -5.63 26.10 -10.34
CA SER A 268 -5.48 26.41 -11.75
C SER A 268 -4.34 27.41 -11.84
N GLN A 269 -3.41 27.23 -12.77
CA GLN A 269 -2.54 28.33 -13.13
C GLN A 269 -3.43 29.43 -13.73
N GLN A 270 -4.25 30.09 -12.89
CA GLN A 270 -4.82 31.37 -13.17
C GLN A 270 -3.58 32.22 -13.42
N PRO A 271 -3.39 32.71 -14.65
CA PRO A 271 -2.30 33.61 -14.91
C PRO A 271 -2.42 34.73 -13.88
N LEU A 272 -1.34 34.97 -13.12
CA LEU A 272 -1.26 36.12 -12.23
C LEU A 272 -1.81 37.33 -13.00
N PRO A 273 -2.78 38.08 -12.44
CA PRO A 273 -3.41 39.17 -13.15
C PRO A 273 -2.30 40.05 -13.73
N SER A 274 -2.37 40.29 -15.04
CA SER A 274 -1.35 41.06 -15.75
C SER A 274 -1.12 42.35 -14.98
N ARG A 275 0.14 42.66 -14.65
CA ARG A 275 0.55 43.96 -14.10
C ARG A 275 0.31 45.03 -15.18
N SER A 276 -0.95 45.39 -15.35
CA SER A 276 -1.39 46.46 -16.23
C SER A 276 -2.03 47.50 -15.34
N GLN A 277 -1.23 48.55 -15.08
CA GLN A 277 -1.62 49.92 -14.73
C GLN A 277 -2.08 50.18 -13.29
N VAL A 278 -1.10 50.53 -12.45
CA VAL A 278 -1.21 51.70 -11.56
C VAL A 278 -0.46 52.84 -12.24
#